data_AF-A0ABD2PMJ3-F1
#
_entry.id   AF-A0ABD2PMJ3-F1
#
_cell.length_a   1.000
_cell.length_b   1.000
_cell.length_c   1.000
_cell.angle_alpha   90.00
_cell.angle_beta   90.00
_cell.angle_gamma   90.00
#
_symmetry.space_group_name_H-M   'P 1'
#
loop_
_entity.id
_entity.type
_entity.pdbx_description
1 polymer ?
#
loop_
_entity_poly.entity_id
_entity_poly.type
_entity_poly.pdbx_seq_one_letter_code
_entity_poly.pdbx_strand_id
1 'polypeptide(L)'
;MTSIRAFSAIIRHKKLPNNLREPFFQDANPSKLPIDSTNKMDEAFSKLKDGTFNYTVQTYREHSGSNVFMQGAAATPTLLAQALKKYVLEKKLKNINVYHIHTDGPYPFLDPDCEGHFKSISLFTGGACRPGIEKGKASYIPIFLSEIPSLFRCGHVPLDLAMVSLAPDIGHGYFSLGSSIDTTRAALQNAKVVVGQINSKLPYTFGHANVHRSQIDYVMRGDMDLHLSKEPNVTEVEKKIAMHIANNLVDDGATLQMGIGSIPDAVLHELSNHKDLGIHTEMFTDGLIDLFNKGAITNTKKRLYTGKIVSSFAVGSQKVFDFMHKNPLIEMLDIEYVNSPKVICSMPKMTAINSCIEIDLTGQICADSIGTRIFSDNIFTTHQSKYPGSGRFHLAALPPPGYLEPELSLQDVVIDTDSWV
;
A
#
# COMPACT_ATOMS: atom_id res chain seq x y z
N MET A 1 35.56 -35.31 -24.86
CA MET A 1 36.03 -36.70 -24.70
C MET A 1 36.04 -37.02 -23.22
N THR A 2 35.01 -37.74 -22.75
CA THR A 2 35.12 -39.01 -21.98
C THR A 2 35.63 -38.78 -20.55
N SER A 3 34.88 -38.92 -19.45
CA SER A 3 34.03 -40.01 -18.93
C SER A 3 33.16 -39.44 -17.79
N ILE A 4 31.87 -39.69 -17.53
CA ILE A 4 31.00 -40.89 -17.49
C ILE A 4 31.39 -41.96 -16.45
N ARG A 5 30.49 -42.10 -15.44
CA ARG A 5 30.18 -43.24 -14.52
C ARG A 5 31.05 -43.36 -13.26
N ALA A 6 30.47 -43.53 -12.07
CA ALA A 6 29.49 -44.56 -11.67
C ALA A 6 28.44 -44.02 -10.65
N PHE A 7 27.12 -44.23 -10.84
CA PHE A 7 26.26 -45.35 -10.34
C PHE A 7 26.10 -45.36 -8.79
N SER A 8 24.93 -45.53 -8.15
CA SER A 8 23.55 -45.84 -8.59
C SER A 8 22.57 -45.79 -7.39
N ALA A 9 21.29 -45.51 -7.69
CA ALA A 9 20.03 -45.96 -7.03
C ALA A 9 19.75 -45.49 -5.58
N ILE A 10 18.56 -44.96 -5.27
CA ILE A 10 17.26 -45.65 -5.30
C ILE A 10 16.13 -44.78 -5.91
N ILE A 11 15.39 -45.40 -6.83
CA ILE A 11 14.12 -44.96 -7.41
C ILE A 11 12.98 -45.64 -6.67
N ARG A 12 11.91 -44.91 -6.31
CA ARG A 12 10.53 -45.40 -6.48
C ARG A 12 9.66 -44.29 -7.09
N HIS A 13 9.21 -44.58 -8.31
CA HIS A 13 8.42 -43.76 -9.23
C HIS A 13 6.95 -43.60 -8.84
N LYS A 14 6.34 -42.48 -9.27
CA LYS A 14 5.33 -42.42 -10.35
C LYS A 14 5.32 -41.00 -10.96
N LYS A 15 6.14 -40.76 -11.99
CA LYS A 15 5.77 -40.57 -13.41
C LYS A 15 4.86 -39.36 -13.70
N LEU A 16 5.49 -38.20 -13.93
CA LEU A 16 5.01 -37.15 -14.83
C LEU A 16 5.59 -37.43 -16.23
N PRO A 17 4.80 -37.44 -17.32
CA PRO A 17 5.34 -37.45 -18.67
C PRO A 17 5.61 -36.04 -19.19
N ASN A 18 6.82 -35.93 -19.74
CA ASN A 18 7.41 -34.88 -20.56
C ASN A 18 6.47 -34.27 -21.60
N ASN A 19 6.62 -32.96 -21.86
CA ASN A 19 7.12 -32.39 -23.12
C ASN A 19 7.14 -30.85 -23.07
N LEU A 20 8.32 -30.27 -22.81
CA LEU A 20 8.65 -28.87 -23.07
C LEU A 20 9.25 -28.77 -24.48
N ARG A 21 8.51 -28.20 -25.44
CA ARG A 21 9.02 -27.44 -26.59
C ARG A 21 7.93 -26.46 -27.06
N GLU A 22 8.23 -25.17 -27.00
CA GLU A 22 7.44 -24.05 -27.58
C GLU A 22 7.34 -24.14 -29.12
N PRO A 23 6.60 -23.25 -29.84
CA PRO A 23 5.51 -22.34 -29.46
C PRO A 23 4.25 -22.53 -30.38
N PHE A 24 3.03 -22.51 -29.85
CA PHE A 24 1.83 -22.48 -30.70
C PHE A 24 0.70 -21.66 -30.05
N PHE A 25 0.51 -20.42 -30.53
CA PHE A 25 -0.82 -19.81 -30.59
C PHE A 25 -1.46 -20.28 -31.91
N GLN A 26 -2.32 -21.29 -31.86
CA GLN A 26 -3.46 -21.45 -32.78
C GLN A 26 -4.39 -22.57 -32.31
N ASP A 27 -5.68 -22.24 -32.31
CA ASP A 27 -6.87 -23.08 -32.26
C ASP A 27 -7.18 -23.90 -31.00
N ALA A 28 -7.90 -23.25 -30.08
CA ALA A 28 -8.90 -23.93 -29.27
C ALA A 28 -10.31 -23.51 -29.72
N ASN A 29 -11.02 -24.47 -30.31
CA ASN A 29 -12.38 -24.39 -30.81
C ASN A 29 -13.40 -23.98 -29.72
N PRO A 30 -14.22 -22.93 -29.95
CA PRO A 30 -15.24 -22.47 -29.01
C PRO A 30 -16.57 -23.19 -29.27
N SER A 31 -16.92 -24.20 -28.46
CA SER A 31 -18.31 -24.68 -28.44
C SER A 31 -18.65 -25.54 -27.22
N LYS A 32 -19.03 -24.86 -26.13
CA LYS A 32 -20.17 -25.10 -25.21
C LYS A 32 -20.00 -24.13 -24.04
N LEU A 33 -20.90 -23.22 -23.69
CA LEU A 33 -22.23 -22.79 -24.14
C LEU A 33 -22.58 -21.55 -23.28
N PRO A 34 -23.69 -20.84 -23.58
CA PRO A 34 -23.69 -19.40 -23.83
C PRO A 34 -23.38 -18.56 -22.58
N ILE A 35 -22.35 -17.71 -22.67
CA ILE A 35 -22.29 -16.54 -21.81
C ILE A 35 -22.89 -15.39 -22.62
N ASP A 36 -24.17 -15.13 -22.40
CA ASP A 36 -24.79 -13.84 -22.74
C ASP A 36 -24.28 -12.77 -21.74
N SER A 37 -22.95 -12.62 -21.63
CA SER A 37 -22.28 -11.66 -20.74
C SER A 37 -22.14 -10.29 -21.38
N THR A 38 -22.23 -10.19 -22.70
CA THR A 38 -22.24 -8.92 -23.40
C THR A 38 -23.52 -8.15 -23.10
N ASN A 39 -24.69 -8.80 -23.11
CA ASN A 39 -25.94 -8.07 -22.82
C ASN A 39 -26.10 -7.67 -21.36
N LYS A 40 -25.73 -8.50 -20.37
CA LYS A 40 -25.93 -8.13 -18.96
C LYS A 40 -24.99 -7.02 -18.47
N MET A 41 -23.73 -7.02 -18.93
CA MET A 41 -22.81 -5.92 -18.62
C MET A 41 -23.18 -4.66 -19.41
N ASP A 42 -23.47 -4.75 -20.70
CA ASP A 42 -23.86 -3.56 -21.48
C ASP A 42 -25.21 -2.99 -21.02
N GLU A 43 -26.13 -3.82 -20.52
CA GLU A 43 -27.37 -3.40 -19.87
C GLU A 43 -27.10 -2.73 -18.51
N ALA A 44 -26.16 -3.26 -17.70
CA ALA A 44 -25.68 -2.61 -16.47
C ALA A 44 -24.95 -1.27 -16.76
N PHE A 45 -24.18 -1.18 -17.84
CA PHE A 45 -23.52 0.04 -18.34
C PHE A 45 -24.51 1.03 -19.01
N SER A 46 -25.62 0.56 -19.57
CA SER A 46 -26.69 1.44 -20.04
C SER A 46 -27.48 2.04 -18.86
N LYS A 47 -27.75 1.24 -17.82
CA LYS A 47 -28.39 1.68 -16.55
C LYS A 47 -27.48 2.58 -15.71
N LEU A 48 -26.16 2.49 -15.92
CA LEU A 48 -25.18 3.43 -15.39
C LEU A 48 -25.40 4.87 -15.94
N LYS A 49 -26.04 5.10 -17.09
CA LYS A 49 -26.36 6.48 -17.55
C LYS A 49 -27.50 7.15 -16.78
N ASP A 50 -28.40 6.37 -16.19
CA ASP A 50 -29.67 6.88 -15.66
C ASP A 50 -29.69 7.13 -14.14
N GLY A 51 -28.51 7.20 -13.50
CA GLY A 51 -28.35 7.69 -12.13
C GLY A 51 -29.05 6.87 -11.04
N THR A 52 -29.62 5.71 -11.37
CA THR A 52 -30.37 4.85 -10.45
C THR A 52 -29.64 3.52 -10.32
N PHE A 53 -28.98 3.28 -9.18
CA PHE A 53 -28.44 1.96 -8.86
C PHE A 53 -28.98 1.45 -7.52
N ASN A 54 -29.79 0.40 -7.60
CA ASN A 54 -30.24 -0.47 -6.51
C ASN A 54 -29.95 -1.92 -6.94
N TYR A 55 -28.68 -2.29 -6.96
CA TYR A 55 -28.27 -3.68 -6.82
C TYR A 55 -27.12 -3.71 -5.81
N THR A 56 -27.51 -3.58 -4.55
CA THR A 56 -26.75 -4.05 -3.39
C THR A 56 -26.30 -5.49 -3.67
N VAL A 57 -25.09 -5.84 -3.24
CA VAL A 57 -24.52 -7.16 -2.85
C VAL A 57 -25.55 -8.30 -2.61
N GLN A 58 -26.41 -8.62 -3.58
CA GLN A 58 -27.53 -9.55 -3.41
C GLN A 58 -27.20 -10.94 -3.95
N THR A 59 -26.21 -11.03 -4.83
CA THR A 59 -25.75 -12.27 -5.43
C THR A 59 -24.58 -12.90 -4.67
N TYR A 60 -23.85 -12.12 -3.85
CA TYR A 60 -23.00 -12.67 -2.81
C TYR A 60 -23.69 -12.54 -1.45
N ARG A 61 -24.27 -13.63 -0.96
CA ARG A 61 -24.77 -13.66 0.41
C ARG A 61 -23.58 -13.84 1.34
N GLU A 62 -23.09 -12.73 1.88
CA GLU A 62 -22.26 -12.78 3.07
C GLU A 62 -22.98 -13.63 4.12
N HIS A 63 -22.22 -14.51 4.75
CA HIS A 63 -22.69 -15.31 5.86
C HIS A 63 -21.89 -14.91 7.10
N SER A 64 -22.41 -15.28 8.27
CA SER A 64 -21.64 -15.11 9.50
C SER A 64 -20.26 -15.75 9.37
N GLY A 65 -19.21 -15.06 9.83
CA GLY A 65 -17.83 -15.52 9.71
C GLY A 65 -17.12 -15.18 8.40
N SER A 66 -17.74 -14.44 7.47
CA SER A 66 -17.08 -14.06 6.22
C SER A 66 -15.87 -13.16 6.44
N ASN A 67 -14.83 -13.35 5.63
CA ASN A 67 -13.61 -12.54 5.60
C ASN A 67 -13.69 -11.48 4.50
N VAL A 68 -13.75 -10.22 4.89
CA VAL A 68 -13.86 -9.07 4.00
C VAL A 68 -12.56 -8.30 4.01
N PHE A 69 -12.01 -8.01 2.83
CA PHE A 69 -10.95 -7.03 2.68
C PHE A 69 -11.54 -5.65 2.38
N MET A 70 -11.00 -4.60 3.00
CA MET A 70 -11.31 -3.22 2.67
C MET A 70 -10.03 -2.47 2.28
N GLN A 71 -10.04 -1.87 1.09
CA GLN A 71 -8.96 -0.99 0.63
C GLN A 71 -8.75 0.17 1.62
N GLY A 72 -7.48 0.50 1.87
CA GLY A 72 -7.08 1.50 2.86
C GLY A 72 -6.71 2.86 2.28
N ALA A 73 -6.04 3.65 3.12
CA ALA A 73 -5.55 5.01 2.86
C ALA A 73 -6.64 5.95 2.32
N ALA A 74 -6.22 6.93 1.52
CA ALA A 74 -7.10 7.88 0.85
C ALA A 74 -8.11 7.22 -0.13
N ALA A 75 -7.92 5.94 -0.48
CA ALA A 75 -8.83 5.18 -1.34
C ALA A 75 -9.88 4.36 -0.54
N THR A 76 -10.00 4.58 0.78
CA THR A 76 -10.98 3.90 1.62
C THR A 76 -12.42 4.09 1.08
N PRO A 77 -13.15 3.01 0.69
CA PRO A 77 -14.46 3.10 0.06
C PRO A 77 -15.57 3.30 1.11
N THR A 78 -15.63 4.48 1.72
CA THR A 78 -16.50 4.76 2.89
C THR A 78 -17.99 4.54 2.63
N LEU A 79 -18.50 4.85 1.42
CA LEU A 79 -19.92 4.62 1.11
C LEU A 79 -20.23 3.13 1.03
N LEU A 80 -19.32 2.34 0.46
CA LEU A 80 -19.43 0.89 0.41
C LEU A 80 -19.33 0.27 1.80
N ALA A 81 -18.45 0.79 2.66
CA ALA A 81 -18.35 0.36 4.06
C ALA A 81 -19.65 0.61 4.84
N GLN A 82 -20.31 1.76 4.63
CA GLN A 82 -21.62 2.05 5.22
C GLN A 82 -22.72 1.13 4.68
N ALA A 83 -22.71 0.84 3.38
CA ALA A 83 -23.65 -0.10 2.77
C ALA A 83 -23.49 -1.52 3.36
N LEU A 84 -22.24 -1.98 3.55
CA LEU A 84 -21.93 -3.25 4.20
C LEU A 84 -22.44 -3.27 5.65
N LYS A 85 -22.16 -2.23 6.44
CA LYS A 85 -22.67 -2.10 7.82
C LYS A 85 -24.19 -2.28 7.84
N LYS A 86 -24.91 -1.50 7.02
CA LYS A 86 -26.37 -1.54 6.95
C LYS A 86 -26.88 -2.95 6.63
N TYR A 87 -26.32 -3.59 5.61
CA TYR A 87 -26.71 -4.94 5.20
C TYR A 87 -26.50 -5.98 6.32
N VAL A 88 -25.34 -5.98 6.96
CA VAL A 88 -24.99 -6.92 8.05
C VAL A 88 -25.94 -6.77 9.23
N LEU A 89 -26.29 -5.54 9.61
CA LEU A 89 -27.23 -5.28 10.70
C LEU A 89 -28.66 -5.71 10.35
N GLU A 90 -29.15 -5.38 9.15
CA GLU A 90 -30.48 -5.79 8.67
C GLU A 90 -30.63 -7.31 8.62
N LYS A 91 -29.57 -8.02 8.20
CA LYS A 91 -29.54 -9.49 8.13
C LYS A 91 -29.11 -10.16 9.43
N LYS A 92 -28.74 -9.38 10.45
CA LYS A 92 -28.24 -9.84 11.74
C LYS A 92 -27.05 -10.81 11.63
N LEU A 93 -26.19 -10.65 10.63
CA LEU A 93 -25.01 -11.50 10.43
C LEU A 93 -23.98 -11.26 11.53
N LYS A 94 -23.20 -12.27 11.90
CA LYS A 94 -22.28 -12.21 13.05
C LYS A 94 -20.85 -12.51 12.65
N ASN A 95 -19.89 -11.95 13.37
CA ASN A 95 -18.46 -12.23 13.21
C ASN A 95 -17.93 -12.01 11.77
N ILE A 96 -18.34 -10.93 11.10
CA ILE A 96 -17.72 -10.53 9.84
C ILE A 96 -16.32 -10.00 10.14
N ASN A 97 -15.29 -10.66 9.63
CA ASN A 97 -13.90 -10.28 9.83
C ASN A 97 -13.51 -9.26 8.76
N VAL A 98 -13.19 -8.04 9.15
CA VAL A 98 -12.78 -6.97 8.23
C VAL A 98 -11.27 -6.79 8.31
N TYR A 99 -10.55 -7.23 7.28
CA TYR A 99 -9.11 -7.06 7.12
C TYR A 99 -8.83 -5.76 6.38
N HIS A 100 -7.94 -4.95 6.92
CA HIS A 100 -7.57 -3.67 6.35
C HIS A 100 -6.17 -3.24 6.81
N ILE A 101 -5.53 -2.39 6.02
CA ILE A 101 -4.40 -1.56 6.48
C ILE A 101 -4.94 -0.24 7.05
N HIS A 102 -4.12 0.81 7.20
CA HIS A 102 -4.60 2.10 7.68
C HIS A 102 -5.77 2.58 6.81
N THR A 103 -6.81 3.12 7.42
CA THR A 103 -8.01 3.63 6.74
C THR A 103 -8.22 5.08 7.09
N ASP A 104 -8.63 5.87 6.11
CA ASP A 104 -9.00 7.26 6.32
C ASP A 104 -10.52 7.47 6.24
N GLY A 105 -11.00 8.50 6.93
CA GLY A 105 -12.41 8.81 7.04
C GLY A 105 -13.16 7.97 8.08
N PRO A 106 -14.50 8.02 8.07
CA PRO A 106 -15.33 7.25 8.99
C PRO A 106 -15.10 5.75 8.87
N TYR A 107 -14.86 5.09 10.01
CA TYR A 107 -14.71 3.63 10.10
C TYR A 107 -15.89 3.02 10.86
N PRO A 108 -16.97 2.62 10.16
CA PRO A 108 -18.27 2.34 10.78
C PRO A 108 -18.32 0.99 11.53
N PHE A 109 -17.32 0.12 11.36
CA PHE A 109 -17.33 -1.24 11.91
C PHE A 109 -17.02 -1.31 13.42
N LEU A 110 -16.62 -0.20 14.04
CA LEU A 110 -16.39 -0.07 15.48
C LEU A 110 -17.50 0.67 16.22
N ASP A 111 -18.57 1.04 15.52
CA ASP A 111 -19.72 1.69 16.14
C ASP A 111 -20.40 0.75 17.17
N PRO A 112 -21.05 1.29 18.22
CA PRO A 112 -21.65 0.46 19.27
C PRO A 112 -22.68 -0.57 18.79
N ASP A 113 -23.42 -0.27 17.73
CA ASP A 113 -24.40 -1.18 17.11
C ASP A 113 -23.76 -2.31 16.30
N CYS A 114 -22.47 -2.18 15.95
CA CYS A 114 -21.69 -3.20 15.25
C CYS A 114 -21.13 -4.29 16.19
N GLU A 115 -21.32 -4.17 17.51
CA GLU A 115 -20.77 -5.12 18.47
C GLU A 115 -21.32 -6.55 18.24
N GLY A 116 -20.41 -7.53 18.12
CA GLY A 116 -20.73 -8.91 17.77
C GLY A 116 -21.09 -9.15 16.29
N HIS A 117 -21.28 -8.10 15.50
CA HIS A 117 -21.50 -8.18 14.06
C HIS A 117 -20.18 -8.17 13.29
N PHE A 118 -19.27 -7.29 13.67
CA PHE A 118 -17.97 -7.11 13.00
C PHE A 118 -16.80 -7.40 13.94
N LYS A 119 -15.69 -7.84 13.34
CA LYS A 119 -14.36 -7.93 13.95
C LYS A 119 -13.38 -7.18 13.06
N SER A 120 -12.89 -6.06 13.55
CA SER A 120 -11.86 -5.29 12.85
C SER A 120 -10.50 -5.96 13.03
N ILE A 121 -9.82 -6.28 11.93
CA ILE A 121 -8.51 -6.91 11.92
C ILE A 121 -7.55 -5.99 11.16
N SER A 122 -6.83 -5.19 11.92
CA SER A 122 -5.86 -4.24 11.41
C SER A 122 -4.53 -4.95 11.14
N LEU A 123 -4.11 -4.96 9.87
CA LEU A 123 -2.79 -5.42 9.41
C LEU A 123 -1.78 -4.27 9.25
N PHE A 124 -2.25 -3.03 9.44
CA PHE A 124 -1.47 -1.82 9.63
C PHE A 124 -2.41 -0.80 10.28
N THR A 125 -2.13 -0.35 11.51
CA THR A 125 -3.11 0.50 12.23
C THR A 125 -3.00 1.99 11.91
N GLY A 126 -4.14 2.67 11.91
CA GLY A 126 -4.27 4.12 11.75
C GLY A 126 -5.20 4.71 12.80
N GLY A 127 -5.33 6.04 12.83
CA GLY A 127 -6.06 6.77 13.87
C GLY A 127 -7.51 6.28 14.10
N ALA A 128 -8.19 5.84 13.03
CA ALA A 128 -9.56 5.33 13.11
C ALA A 128 -9.70 4.03 13.93
N CYS A 129 -8.68 3.16 13.94
CA CYS A 129 -8.74 1.84 14.59
C CYS A 129 -8.06 1.80 15.97
N ARG A 130 -7.10 2.70 16.26
CA ARG A 130 -6.36 2.73 17.55
C ARG A 130 -7.27 2.67 18.78
N PRO A 131 -8.34 3.48 18.92
CA PRO A 131 -9.19 3.42 20.11
C PRO A 131 -9.93 2.09 20.26
N GLY A 132 -10.21 1.42 19.13
CA GLY A 132 -10.80 0.08 19.12
C GLY A 132 -9.83 -0.98 19.63
N ILE A 133 -8.57 -0.92 19.20
CA ILE A 133 -7.50 -1.83 19.64
C ILE A 133 -7.25 -1.66 21.14
N GLU A 134 -7.10 -0.42 21.61
CA GLU A 134 -6.88 -0.10 23.03
C GLU A 134 -8.00 -0.63 23.95
N LYS A 135 -9.23 -0.65 23.46
CA LYS A 135 -10.41 -1.14 24.20
C LYS A 135 -10.66 -2.64 24.00
N GLY A 136 -9.80 -3.36 23.27
CA GLY A 136 -9.99 -4.78 22.94
C GLY A 136 -11.16 -5.07 22.01
N LYS A 137 -11.67 -4.05 21.29
CA LYS A 137 -12.77 -4.17 20.31
C LYS A 137 -12.28 -4.43 18.88
N ALA A 138 -10.99 -4.23 18.62
CA ALA A 138 -10.32 -4.52 17.35
C ALA A 138 -9.06 -5.34 17.60
N SER A 139 -8.64 -6.11 16.60
CA SER A 139 -7.40 -6.86 16.59
C SER A 139 -6.33 -6.14 15.78
N TYR A 140 -5.10 -6.23 16.26
CA TYR A 140 -3.89 -5.85 15.54
C TYR A 140 -3.05 -7.09 15.31
N ILE A 141 -2.61 -7.32 14.08
CA ILE A 141 -1.71 -8.42 13.73
C ILE A 141 -0.40 -7.79 13.25
N PRO A 142 0.69 -7.87 14.02
CA PRO A 142 1.98 -7.36 13.57
C PRO A 142 2.49 -8.24 12.43
N ILE A 143 2.66 -7.64 11.25
CA ILE A 143 3.16 -8.31 10.06
C ILE A 143 3.86 -7.29 9.16
N PHE A 144 4.94 -7.68 8.49
CA PHE A 144 5.55 -6.80 7.51
C PHE A 144 4.57 -6.47 6.39
N LEU A 145 4.49 -5.19 6.02
CA LEU A 145 3.59 -4.72 4.98
C LEU A 145 3.81 -5.47 3.64
N SER A 146 5.06 -5.82 3.31
CA SER A 146 5.41 -6.64 2.14
C SER A 146 4.91 -8.08 2.19
N GLU A 147 4.64 -8.61 3.39
CA GLU A 147 4.19 -9.99 3.62
C GLU A 147 2.66 -10.11 3.72
N ILE A 148 1.94 -8.99 3.89
CA ILE A 148 0.46 -9.01 3.89
C ILE A 148 -0.10 -9.61 2.59
N PRO A 149 0.40 -9.27 1.38
CA PRO A 149 -0.03 -9.92 0.15
C PRO A 149 0.04 -11.44 0.18
N SER A 150 1.06 -12.02 0.83
CA SER A 150 1.23 -13.47 0.99
C SER A 150 0.13 -14.11 1.85
N LEU A 151 -0.49 -13.37 2.78
CA LEU A 151 -1.65 -13.88 3.54
C LEU A 151 -2.80 -14.24 2.61
N PHE A 152 -3.04 -13.42 1.59
CA PHE A 152 -4.12 -13.61 0.63
C PHE A 152 -3.72 -14.60 -0.48
N ARG A 153 -2.53 -14.41 -1.08
CA ARG A 153 -2.04 -15.22 -2.21
C ARG A 153 -1.81 -16.68 -1.86
N CYS A 154 -1.34 -16.95 -0.64
CA CYS A 154 -1.12 -18.31 -0.17
C CYS A 154 -2.36 -18.91 0.52
N GLY A 155 -3.46 -18.17 0.60
CA GLY A 155 -4.72 -18.64 1.20
C GLY A 155 -4.70 -18.81 2.72
N HIS A 156 -3.72 -18.22 3.43
CA HIS A 156 -3.73 -18.19 4.91
C HIS A 156 -4.93 -17.41 5.45
N VAL A 157 -5.33 -16.36 4.74
CA VAL A 157 -6.58 -15.63 4.95
C VAL A 157 -7.41 -15.73 3.65
N PRO A 158 -8.34 -16.69 3.54
CA PRO A 158 -9.22 -16.78 2.40
C PRO A 158 -10.20 -15.60 2.42
N LEU A 159 -10.23 -14.82 1.34
CA LEU A 159 -11.11 -13.65 1.23
C LEU A 159 -12.43 -14.01 0.54
N ASP A 160 -13.53 -13.68 1.20
CA ASP A 160 -14.88 -13.85 0.69
C ASP A 160 -15.31 -12.65 -0.16
N LEU A 161 -14.90 -11.45 0.25
CA LEU A 161 -15.24 -10.18 -0.40
C LEU A 161 -14.02 -9.24 -0.39
N ALA A 162 -13.76 -8.53 -1.48
CA ALA A 162 -12.91 -7.36 -1.51
C ALA A 162 -13.74 -6.11 -1.86
N MET A 163 -13.62 -5.08 -1.02
CA MET A 163 -14.23 -3.76 -1.25
C MET A 163 -13.14 -2.78 -1.66
N VAL A 164 -13.28 -2.20 -2.86
CA VAL A 164 -12.28 -1.29 -3.45
C VAL A 164 -12.94 -0.03 -4.00
N SER A 165 -12.21 1.08 -4.00
CA SER A 165 -12.52 2.29 -4.76
C SER A 165 -11.94 2.19 -6.17
N LEU A 166 -12.69 2.70 -7.16
CA LEU A 166 -12.32 2.66 -8.56
C LEU A 166 -12.42 4.07 -9.17
N ALA A 167 -11.32 4.53 -9.76
CA ALA A 167 -11.34 5.66 -10.67
C ALA A 167 -12.01 5.22 -11.98
N PRO A 168 -12.86 6.07 -12.60
CA PRO A 168 -13.62 5.70 -13.79
C PRO A 168 -12.74 5.23 -14.96
N ASP A 169 -13.32 4.37 -15.80
CA ASP A 169 -12.68 3.86 -17.01
C ASP A 169 -12.29 4.99 -17.97
N ILE A 170 -11.04 4.96 -18.44
CA ILE A 170 -10.49 5.92 -19.40
C ILE A 170 -10.43 5.36 -20.83
N GLY A 171 -10.89 4.12 -21.03
CA GLY A 171 -10.92 3.41 -22.30
C GLY A 171 -10.53 1.93 -22.14
N HIS A 172 -10.97 1.09 -23.08
CA HIS A 172 -10.65 -0.34 -23.14
C HIS A 172 -11.16 -1.19 -21.96
N GLY A 173 -12.07 -0.68 -21.12
CA GLY A 173 -12.69 -1.46 -20.05
C GLY A 173 -11.85 -1.52 -18.78
N TYR A 174 -10.95 -0.57 -18.54
CA TYR A 174 -10.04 -0.57 -17.39
C TYR A 174 -10.37 0.54 -16.40
N PHE A 175 -10.65 0.14 -15.17
CA PHE A 175 -10.66 1.03 -14.01
C PHE A 175 -9.25 1.13 -13.41
N SER A 176 -9.07 2.07 -12.48
CA SER A 176 -7.86 2.18 -11.67
C SER A 176 -8.20 2.11 -10.18
N LEU A 177 -7.42 1.36 -9.40
CA LEU A 177 -7.48 1.33 -7.92
C LEU A 177 -7.07 2.68 -7.27
N GLY A 178 -6.48 3.58 -8.06
CA GLY A 178 -6.21 4.95 -7.70
C GLY A 178 -4.99 5.14 -6.83
N SER A 179 -5.13 5.88 -5.73
CA SER A 179 -4.00 6.33 -4.92
C SER A 179 -3.46 5.27 -3.96
N SER A 180 -4.08 4.10 -3.83
CA SER A 180 -3.69 3.07 -2.87
C SER A 180 -3.74 1.67 -3.49
N ILE A 181 -2.59 1.10 -3.83
CA ILE A 181 -2.49 -0.26 -4.38
C ILE A 181 -2.13 -1.23 -3.29
N ASP A 182 -1.11 -0.87 -2.50
CA ASP A 182 -0.75 -1.52 -1.25
C ASP A 182 -0.87 -3.06 -1.34
N THR A 183 -1.70 -3.61 -0.46
CA THR A 183 -2.17 -4.99 -0.36
C THR A 183 -3.43 -5.27 -1.20
N THR A 184 -4.10 -4.21 -1.68
CA THR A 184 -5.36 -4.26 -2.42
C THR A 184 -5.27 -5.08 -3.70
N ARG A 185 -4.14 -5.00 -4.42
CA ARG A 185 -3.93 -5.85 -5.61
C ARG A 185 -3.99 -7.34 -5.27
N ALA A 186 -3.38 -7.74 -4.15
CA ALA A 186 -3.40 -9.13 -3.70
C ALA A 186 -4.80 -9.55 -3.23
N ALA A 187 -5.53 -8.66 -2.54
CA ALA A 187 -6.90 -8.94 -2.15
C ALA A 187 -7.83 -9.14 -3.35
N LEU A 188 -7.75 -8.25 -4.35
CA LEU A 188 -8.54 -8.33 -5.59
C LEU A 188 -8.30 -9.64 -6.36
N GLN A 189 -7.04 -10.12 -6.39
CA GLN A 189 -6.67 -11.36 -7.07
C GLN A 189 -7.21 -12.63 -6.39
N ASN A 190 -7.51 -12.58 -5.10
CA ASN A 190 -7.78 -13.78 -4.28
C ASN A 190 -9.17 -13.80 -3.64
N ALA A 191 -9.90 -12.69 -3.65
CA ALA A 191 -11.27 -12.65 -3.16
C ALA A 191 -12.23 -13.39 -4.10
N LYS A 192 -13.21 -14.09 -3.51
CA LYS A 192 -14.27 -14.76 -4.28
C LYS A 192 -15.17 -13.76 -5.02
N VAL A 193 -15.37 -12.58 -4.41
CA VAL A 193 -16.19 -11.50 -4.96
C VAL A 193 -15.49 -10.17 -4.77
N VAL A 194 -15.52 -9.33 -5.80
CA VAL A 194 -14.97 -7.97 -5.81
C VAL A 194 -16.09 -6.97 -6.07
N VAL A 195 -16.25 -6.03 -5.12
CA VAL A 195 -17.21 -4.93 -5.23
C VAL A 195 -16.46 -3.61 -5.30
N GLY A 196 -16.67 -2.87 -6.38
CA GLY A 196 -16.04 -1.57 -6.63
C GLY A 196 -16.96 -0.39 -6.34
N GLN A 197 -16.48 0.61 -5.61
CA GLN A 197 -17.10 1.93 -5.53
C GLN A 197 -16.46 2.84 -6.58
N ILE A 198 -17.20 3.17 -7.64
CA ILE A 198 -16.74 4.13 -8.65
C ILE A 198 -16.83 5.53 -8.04
N ASN A 199 -15.67 6.19 -7.93
CA ASN A 199 -15.52 7.56 -7.45
C ASN A 199 -14.80 8.40 -8.51
N SER A 200 -15.50 9.35 -9.12
CA SER A 200 -14.97 10.25 -10.16
C SER A 200 -13.83 11.15 -9.68
N LYS A 201 -13.71 11.36 -8.37
CA LYS A 201 -12.66 12.17 -7.74
C LYS A 201 -11.38 11.37 -7.45
N LEU A 202 -11.41 10.03 -7.53
CA LEU A 202 -10.22 9.20 -7.34
C LEU A 202 -9.28 9.36 -8.54
N PRO A 203 -7.96 9.59 -8.34
CA PRO A 203 -7.04 9.73 -9.45
C PRO A 203 -6.95 8.42 -10.25
N TYR A 204 -6.84 8.52 -11.56
CA TYR A 204 -6.50 7.37 -12.39
C TYR A 204 -4.98 7.22 -12.38
N THR A 205 -4.45 6.12 -11.85
CA THR A 205 -3.01 5.86 -11.75
C THR A 205 -2.64 4.64 -12.59
N PHE A 206 -1.36 4.55 -12.96
CA PHE A 206 -0.85 3.45 -13.80
C PHE A 206 -0.12 2.38 -12.98
N GLY A 207 0.26 1.29 -13.65
CA GLY A 207 0.95 0.15 -13.07
C GLY A 207 -0.01 -0.92 -12.57
N HIS A 208 0.26 -1.44 -11.37
CA HIS A 208 -0.59 -2.43 -10.71
C HIS A 208 -1.88 -1.81 -10.16
N ALA A 209 -2.23 -0.59 -10.57
CA ALA A 209 -3.53 0.03 -10.35
C ALA A 209 -4.61 -0.43 -11.34
N ASN A 210 -4.23 -0.80 -12.57
CA ASN A 210 -5.19 -1.07 -13.65
C ASN A 210 -5.99 -2.36 -13.43
N VAL A 211 -7.32 -2.27 -13.41
CA VAL A 211 -8.23 -3.40 -13.21
C VAL A 211 -9.21 -3.46 -14.37
N HIS A 212 -9.19 -4.55 -15.13
CA HIS A 212 -10.18 -4.74 -16.19
C HIS A 212 -11.54 -5.05 -15.58
N ARG A 213 -12.62 -4.52 -16.17
CA ARG A 213 -14.01 -4.71 -15.71
C ARG A 213 -14.43 -6.17 -15.52
N SER A 214 -13.80 -7.11 -16.22
CA SER A 214 -14.07 -8.55 -16.04
C SER A 214 -13.55 -9.13 -14.71
N GLN A 215 -12.76 -8.36 -13.95
CA GLN A 215 -12.24 -8.74 -12.63
C GLN A 215 -13.08 -8.11 -11.50
N ILE A 216 -14.19 -7.47 -11.83
CA ILE A 216 -15.08 -6.81 -10.87
C ILE A 216 -16.47 -7.41 -11.03
N ASP A 217 -17.03 -7.94 -9.94
CA ASP A 217 -18.34 -8.58 -9.97
C ASP A 217 -19.48 -7.56 -9.90
N TYR A 218 -19.32 -6.53 -9.05
CA TYR A 218 -20.31 -5.49 -8.84
C TYR A 218 -19.68 -4.12 -8.73
N VAL A 219 -20.40 -3.11 -9.20
CA VAL A 219 -20.02 -1.71 -9.03
C VAL A 219 -21.16 -0.90 -8.41
N MET A 220 -20.78 0.03 -7.55
CA MET A 220 -21.65 1.08 -7.02
C MET A 220 -21.07 2.42 -7.44
N ARG A 221 -21.88 3.31 -8.02
CA ARG A 221 -21.47 4.71 -8.19
C ARG A 221 -21.63 5.45 -6.87
N GLY A 222 -20.58 6.12 -6.43
CA GLY A 222 -20.57 6.85 -5.18
C GLY A 222 -19.37 7.79 -5.15
N ASP A 223 -19.57 8.97 -5.72
CA ASP A 223 -18.56 10.03 -5.65
C ASP A 223 -18.43 10.50 -4.20
N MET A 224 -17.19 10.59 -3.74
CA MET A 224 -16.84 11.09 -2.42
C MET A 224 -15.56 11.89 -2.52
N ASP A 225 -15.44 12.92 -1.70
CA ASP A 225 -14.15 13.61 -1.55
C ASP A 225 -13.10 12.62 -1.04
N LEU A 226 -11.89 12.75 -1.56
CA LEU A 226 -10.75 11.98 -1.07
C LEU A 226 -10.42 12.42 0.34
N HIS A 227 -9.95 11.48 1.15
CA HIS A 227 -9.46 11.81 2.47
C HIS A 227 -8.09 12.45 2.34
N LEU A 228 -8.06 13.78 2.47
CA LEU A 228 -6.85 14.58 2.35
C LEU A 228 -6.10 14.62 3.69
N SER A 229 -4.78 14.56 3.63
CA SER A 229 -3.92 14.87 4.76
C SER A 229 -3.47 16.33 4.70
N LYS A 230 -3.28 16.94 5.86
CA LYS A 230 -2.67 18.27 5.96
C LYS A 230 -1.16 18.12 5.93
N GLU A 231 -0.49 19.11 5.33
CA GLU A 231 0.96 19.24 5.46
C GLU A 231 1.32 19.40 6.96
N PRO A 232 2.33 18.67 7.45
CA PRO A 232 2.76 18.76 8.83
C PRO A 232 3.41 20.12 9.09
N ASN A 233 3.22 20.64 10.31
CA ASN A 233 3.96 21.82 10.76
C ASN A 233 5.41 21.42 11.04
N VAL A 234 6.34 21.98 10.29
CA VAL A 234 7.78 21.78 10.50
C VAL A 234 8.30 22.80 11.51
N THR A 235 8.82 22.34 12.65
CA THR A 235 9.44 23.23 13.65
C THR A 235 10.93 23.43 13.37
N GLU A 236 11.59 24.33 14.12
CA GLU A 236 13.03 24.54 14.02
C GLU A 236 13.86 23.29 14.36
N VAL A 237 13.33 22.39 15.18
CA VAL A 237 13.98 21.10 15.47
C VAL A 237 13.99 20.22 14.24
N GLU A 238 12.84 20.01 13.59
CA GLU A 238 12.80 19.20 12.37
C GLU A 238 13.60 19.81 11.23
N LYS A 239 13.70 21.14 11.13
CA LYS A 239 14.60 21.78 10.16
C LYS A 239 16.07 21.44 10.40
N LYS A 240 16.52 21.43 11.66
CA LYS A 240 17.92 21.06 11.99
C LYS A 240 18.20 19.61 11.64
N ILE A 241 17.31 18.70 12.04
CA ILE A 241 17.35 17.29 11.64
C ILE A 241 17.42 17.17 10.12
N ALA A 242 16.54 17.87 9.41
CA ALA A 242 16.48 17.83 7.96
C ALA A 242 17.75 18.33 7.28
N MET A 243 18.33 19.44 7.75
CA MET A 243 19.60 19.96 7.26
C MET A 243 20.76 18.98 7.52
N HIS A 244 20.77 18.31 8.67
CA HIS A 244 21.78 17.30 8.97
C HIS A 244 21.68 16.12 8.01
N ILE A 245 20.46 15.63 7.77
CA ILE A 245 20.21 14.51 6.86
C ILE A 245 20.56 14.91 5.41
N ALA A 246 20.01 16.02 4.92
CA ALA A 246 20.21 16.47 3.55
C ALA A 246 21.68 16.75 3.23
N ASN A 247 22.40 17.48 4.09
CA ASN A 247 23.76 17.91 3.77
C ASN A 247 24.83 16.82 3.95
N ASN A 248 24.56 15.80 4.77
CA ASN A 248 25.60 14.83 5.14
C ASN A 248 25.30 13.40 4.70
N LEU A 249 24.04 13.05 4.44
CA LEU A 249 23.59 11.66 4.30
C LEU A 249 22.85 11.37 2.99
N VAL A 250 22.48 12.40 2.23
CA VAL A 250 21.86 12.24 0.91
C VAL A 250 22.84 12.65 -0.17
N ASP A 251 23.14 11.70 -1.06
CA ASP A 251 24.00 11.95 -2.21
C ASP A 251 23.20 12.43 -3.44
N ASP A 252 23.83 13.22 -4.31
CA ASP A 252 23.37 13.35 -5.69
C ASP A 252 23.26 11.98 -6.38
N GLY A 253 22.16 11.77 -7.10
CA GLY A 253 21.82 10.50 -7.73
C GLY A 253 21.23 9.44 -6.78
N ALA A 254 20.93 9.77 -5.52
CA ALA A 254 20.30 8.87 -4.57
C ALA A 254 18.89 8.43 -5.01
N THR A 255 18.51 7.19 -4.67
CA THR A 255 17.13 6.71 -4.76
C THR A 255 16.49 6.82 -3.38
N LEU A 256 15.49 7.67 -3.23
CA LEU A 256 14.87 7.97 -1.95
C LEU A 256 13.66 7.06 -1.68
N GLN A 257 13.58 6.59 -0.44
CA GLN A 257 12.34 6.19 0.23
C GLN A 257 12.12 7.11 1.42
N MET A 258 10.89 7.59 1.58
CA MET A 258 10.54 8.51 2.66
C MET A 258 9.20 8.11 3.27
N GLY A 259 9.10 8.24 4.60
CA GLY A 259 7.85 8.07 5.33
C GLY A 259 7.00 9.35 5.34
N ILE A 260 5.93 9.33 6.15
CA ILE A 260 5.13 10.52 6.46
C ILE A 260 5.68 11.27 7.67
N GLY A 261 5.36 12.57 7.77
CA GLY A 261 5.55 13.37 8.98
C GLY A 261 6.43 14.60 8.77
N SER A 262 6.58 15.40 9.82
CA SER A 262 7.32 16.66 9.78
C SER A 262 8.78 16.48 9.38
N ILE A 263 9.46 15.41 9.83
CA ILE A 263 10.88 15.17 9.50
C ILE A 263 11.06 14.80 8.02
N PRO A 264 10.40 13.79 7.43
CA PRO A 264 10.54 13.49 6.01
C PRO A 264 10.20 14.68 5.10
N ASP A 265 9.12 15.41 5.39
CA ASP A 265 8.73 16.58 4.60
C ASP A 265 9.77 17.72 4.72
N ALA A 266 10.33 17.94 5.91
CA ALA A 266 11.41 18.90 6.10
C ALA A 266 12.68 18.49 5.32
N VAL A 267 13.03 17.20 5.29
CA VAL A 267 14.14 16.71 4.49
C VAL A 267 13.91 16.98 3.00
N LEU A 268 12.72 16.67 2.47
CA LEU A 268 12.38 16.95 1.06
C LEU A 268 12.58 18.43 0.69
N HIS A 269 12.25 19.34 1.60
CA HIS A 269 12.48 20.77 1.40
C HIS A 269 13.98 21.09 1.28
N GLU A 270 14.82 20.56 2.17
CA GLU A 270 16.27 20.79 2.18
C GLU A 270 17.00 20.11 1.02
N LEU A 271 16.39 19.12 0.37
CA LEU A 271 16.95 18.45 -0.80
C LEU A 271 16.88 19.27 -2.10
N SER A 272 16.34 20.48 -2.07
CA SER A 272 16.11 21.32 -3.28
C SER A 272 17.35 21.56 -4.17
N ASN A 273 18.55 21.52 -3.61
CA ASN A 273 19.81 21.73 -4.35
C ASN A 273 20.46 20.42 -4.87
N HIS A 274 19.92 19.27 -4.49
CA HIS A 274 20.40 17.97 -4.94
C HIS A 274 19.99 17.71 -6.39
N LYS A 275 20.72 16.83 -7.06
CA LYS A 275 20.58 16.54 -8.48
C LYS A 275 20.37 15.06 -8.73
N ASP A 276 19.61 14.78 -9.77
CA ASP A 276 19.40 13.43 -10.31
C ASP A 276 18.80 12.42 -9.32
N LEU A 277 18.03 12.90 -8.33
CA LEU A 277 17.37 12.04 -7.35
C LEU A 277 16.37 11.11 -8.03
N GLY A 278 16.24 9.90 -7.50
CA GLY A 278 15.24 8.91 -7.87
C GLY A 278 14.29 8.61 -6.72
N ILE A 279 13.11 8.09 -7.02
CA ILE A 279 12.07 7.76 -6.04
C ILE A 279 11.66 6.30 -6.20
N HIS A 280 11.90 5.50 -5.17
CA HIS A 280 11.31 4.17 -4.99
C HIS A 280 10.90 4.08 -3.53
N THR A 281 9.64 4.39 -3.26
CA THR A 281 9.15 4.61 -1.91
C THR A 281 7.89 3.80 -1.66
N GLU A 282 7.61 3.47 -0.40
CA GLU A 282 6.32 2.89 -0.01
C GLU A 282 5.18 3.86 -0.35
N MET A 283 5.38 5.12 0.01
CA MET A 283 4.42 6.20 -0.16
C MET A 283 5.10 7.56 -0.40
N PHE A 284 4.35 8.53 -0.90
CA PHE A 284 4.82 9.92 -1.00
C PHE A 284 3.76 10.97 -0.64
N THR A 285 4.24 12.15 -0.30
CA THR A 285 3.49 13.33 0.16
C THR A 285 3.69 14.54 -0.75
N ASP A 286 3.05 15.66 -0.39
CA ASP A 286 3.14 16.96 -1.05
C ASP A 286 4.57 17.46 -1.27
N GLY A 287 5.49 17.24 -0.32
CA GLY A 287 6.86 17.72 -0.41
C GLY A 287 7.64 17.11 -1.60
N LEU A 288 7.29 15.89 -2.00
CA LEU A 288 7.93 15.21 -3.13
C LEU A 288 7.63 15.94 -4.44
N ILE A 289 6.42 16.45 -4.58
CA ILE A 289 5.95 17.14 -5.79
C ILE A 289 6.69 18.47 -5.93
N ASP A 290 6.92 19.17 -4.82
CA ASP A 290 7.65 20.43 -4.84
C ASP A 290 9.11 20.20 -5.23
N LEU A 291 9.74 19.14 -4.71
CA LEU A 291 11.09 18.74 -5.07
C LEU A 291 11.19 18.28 -6.54
N PHE A 292 10.17 17.59 -7.04
CA PHE A 292 10.07 17.19 -8.44
C PHE A 292 9.95 18.40 -9.36
N ASN A 293 9.08 19.35 -9.03
CA ASN A 293 8.88 20.57 -9.82
C ASN A 293 10.13 21.48 -9.85
N LYS A 294 10.98 21.40 -8.83
CA LYS A 294 12.30 22.07 -8.80
C LYS A 294 13.35 21.39 -9.69
N GLY A 295 13.07 20.20 -10.22
CA GLY A 295 13.97 19.46 -11.11
C GLY A 295 15.04 18.62 -10.40
N ALA A 296 15.01 18.54 -9.07
CA ALA A 296 15.95 17.72 -8.30
C ALA A 296 15.69 16.21 -8.50
N ILE A 297 14.42 15.82 -8.64
CA ILE A 297 14.02 14.44 -8.94
C ILE A 297 13.95 14.23 -10.45
N THR A 298 14.82 13.36 -10.98
CA THR A 298 14.82 13.00 -12.40
C THR A 298 14.55 11.52 -12.65
N ASN A 299 14.74 10.66 -11.63
CA ASN A 299 14.66 9.19 -11.74
C ASN A 299 15.60 8.57 -12.79
N THR A 300 16.54 9.32 -13.37
CA THR A 300 17.38 8.87 -14.48
C THR A 300 18.49 7.91 -14.04
N LYS A 301 18.89 7.97 -12.78
CA LYS A 301 19.93 7.10 -12.22
C LYS A 301 19.37 5.79 -11.67
N LYS A 302 18.05 5.65 -11.55
CA LYS A 302 17.43 4.40 -11.08
C LYS A 302 17.69 3.26 -12.05
N ARG A 303 17.96 2.07 -11.51
CA ARG A 303 18.16 0.83 -12.27
C ARG A 303 16.85 0.23 -12.78
N LEU A 304 15.83 0.21 -11.92
CA LEU A 304 14.49 -0.29 -12.23
C LEU A 304 13.54 0.89 -12.32
N TYR A 305 12.58 0.85 -13.24
CA TYR A 305 11.64 1.96 -13.48
C TYR A 305 12.36 3.30 -13.69
N THR A 306 13.41 3.31 -14.51
CA THR A 306 14.16 4.52 -14.88
C THR A 306 13.21 5.57 -15.45
N GLY A 307 13.37 6.81 -14.99
CA GLY A 307 12.50 7.94 -15.40
C GLY A 307 11.13 7.97 -14.73
N LYS A 308 10.80 7.01 -13.86
CA LYS A 308 9.51 6.94 -13.16
C LYS A 308 9.65 7.02 -11.64
N ILE A 309 8.71 7.73 -11.02
CA ILE A 309 8.39 7.67 -9.60
C ILE A 309 7.68 6.34 -9.33
N VAL A 310 8.18 5.55 -8.39
CA VAL A 310 7.54 4.30 -7.96
C VAL A 310 7.01 4.46 -6.55
N SER A 311 5.73 4.13 -6.35
CA SER A 311 5.07 4.12 -5.06
C SER A 311 4.05 3.00 -4.93
N SER A 312 3.60 2.67 -3.73
CA SER A 312 2.49 1.73 -3.51
C SER A 312 1.20 2.40 -3.07
N PHE A 313 1.31 3.49 -2.31
CA PHE A 313 0.19 4.39 -2.03
C PHE A 313 0.65 5.86 -1.96
N ALA A 314 -0.27 6.79 -1.73
CA ALA A 314 0.04 8.21 -1.55
C ALA A 314 -0.87 8.83 -0.50
N VAL A 315 -0.33 9.81 0.23
CA VAL A 315 -1.06 10.55 1.28
C VAL A 315 -0.70 12.02 1.14
N GLY A 316 -1.69 12.91 1.15
CA GLY A 316 -1.42 14.34 1.07
C GLY A 316 -2.64 15.16 0.74
N SER A 317 -2.39 16.39 0.31
CA SER A 317 -3.43 17.31 -0.13
C SER A 317 -3.96 16.95 -1.52
N GLN A 318 -4.93 17.74 -2.01
CA GLN A 318 -5.42 17.61 -3.38
C GLN A 318 -4.29 17.70 -4.42
N LYS A 319 -3.21 18.44 -4.13
CA LYS A 319 -2.01 18.55 -4.98
C LYS A 319 -1.45 17.18 -5.34
N VAL A 320 -1.41 16.26 -4.37
CA VAL A 320 -0.92 14.89 -4.57
C VAL A 320 -1.78 14.13 -5.55
N PHE A 321 -3.08 14.13 -5.34
CA PHE A 321 -4.00 13.36 -6.19
C PHE A 321 -4.11 13.95 -7.60
N ASP A 322 -4.02 15.27 -7.75
CA ASP A 322 -3.97 15.92 -9.06
C ASP A 322 -2.68 15.56 -9.82
N PHE A 323 -1.53 15.57 -9.15
CA PHE A 323 -0.25 15.16 -9.73
C PHE A 323 -0.24 13.68 -10.15
N MET A 324 -0.97 12.83 -9.44
CA MET A 324 -1.11 11.41 -9.75
C MET A 324 -1.98 11.14 -10.97
N HIS A 325 -3.03 11.95 -11.18
CA HIS A 325 -4.06 11.66 -12.15
C HIS A 325 -3.50 11.63 -13.59
N LYS A 326 -3.52 10.43 -14.20
CA LYS A 326 -3.07 10.15 -15.57
C LYS A 326 -1.63 10.59 -15.84
N ASN A 327 -0.77 10.58 -14.82
CA ASN A 327 0.63 10.93 -14.96
C ASN A 327 1.48 9.69 -15.30
N PRO A 328 2.01 9.56 -16.54
CA PRO A 328 2.78 8.39 -16.96
C PRO A 328 4.15 8.27 -16.28
N LEU A 329 4.58 9.31 -15.56
CA LEU A 329 5.81 9.30 -14.77
C LEU A 329 5.64 8.58 -13.43
N ILE A 330 4.41 8.23 -13.03
CA ILE A 330 4.14 7.54 -11.78
C ILE A 330 3.72 6.10 -12.07
N GLU A 331 4.38 5.17 -11.41
CA GLU A 331 4.01 3.76 -11.41
C GLU A 331 3.56 3.35 -10.01
N MET A 332 2.27 3.03 -9.86
CA MET A 332 1.71 2.54 -8.62
C MET A 332 1.76 1.02 -8.61
N LEU A 333 2.54 0.46 -7.68
CA LEU A 333 2.87 -0.95 -7.65
C LEU A 333 2.39 -1.62 -6.36
N ASP A 334 2.25 -2.94 -6.45
CA ASP A 334 1.97 -3.81 -5.31
C ASP A 334 3.07 -3.70 -4.25
N ILE A 335 2.66 -3.65 -2.99
CA ILE A 335 3.57 -3.48 -1.87
C ILE A 335 4.53 -4.65 -1.68
N GLU A 336 4.17 -5.87 -2.11
CA GLU A 336 5.11 -7.00 -2.12
C GLU A 336 6.33 -6.70 -3.00
N TYR A 337 6.15 -5.93 -4.08
CA TYR A 337 7.25 -5.50 -4.96
C TYR A 337 7.98 -4.28 -4.40
N VAL A 338 7.24 -3.23 -4.05
CA VAL A 338 7.81 -1.95 -3.60
C VAL A 338 8.64 -2.14 -2.34
N ASN A 339 8.12 -2.90 -1.37
CA ASN A 339 8.79 -3.23 -0.12
C ASN A 339 9.50 -4.59 -0.16
N SER A 340 9.91 -5.05 -1.35
CA SER A 340 10.75 -6.24 -1.47
C SER A 340 12.21 -5.88 -1.19
N PRO A 341 12.90 -6.57 -0.27
CA PRO A 341 14.33 -6.32 -0.04
C PRO A 341 15.14 -6.57 -1.30
N LYS A 342 14.76 -7.60 -2.07
CA LYS A 342 15.43 -7.95 -3.32
C LYS A 342 15.36 -6.83 -4.36
N VAL A 343 14.24 -6.09 -4.39
CA VAL A 343 14.06 -4.95 -5.30
C VAL A 343 14.78 -3.72 -4.76
N ILE A 344 14.57 -3.39 -3.50
CA ILE A 344 15.18 -2.21 -2.84
C ILE A 344 16.71 -2.28 -2.93
N CYS A 345 17.30 -3.45 -2.68
CA CYS A 345 18.76 -3.62 -2.74
C CYS A 345 19.36 -3.42 -4.13
N SER A 346 18.54 -3.48 -5.17
CA SER A 346 18.99 -3.23 -6.55
C SER A 346 19.00 -1.74 -6.90
N MET A 347 18.42 -0.89 -6.05
CA MET A 347 18.39 0.56 -6.25
C MET A 347 19.76 1.18 -5.95
N PRO A 348 20.31 1.98 -6.87
CA PRO A 348 21.57 2.66 -6.64
C PRO A 348 21.38 3.76 -5.59
N LYS A 349 22.34 3.87 -4.65
CA LYS A 349 22.34 4.91 -3.62
C LYS A 349 21.00 5.00 -2.88
N MET A 350 20.47 3.85 -2.47
CA MET A 350 19.17 3.76 -1.82
C MET A 350 19.23 4.40 -0.43
N THR A 351 18.54 5.51 -0.22
CA THR A 351 18.51 6.24 1.05
C THR A 351 17.09 6.21 1.60
N ALA A 352 16.92 5.54 2.75
CA ALA A 352 15.63 5.36 3.40
C ALA A 352 15.54 6.22 4.67
N ILE A 353 14.52 7.08 4.72
CA ILE A 353 14.37 8.10 5.77
C ILE A 353 13.02 7.88 6.47
N ASN A 354 13.08 7.50 7.74
CA ASN A 354 11.92 7.14 8.55
C ASN A 354 11.94 7.86 9.89
N SER A 355 10.75 8.05 10.46
CA SER A 355 10.58 8.55 11.82
C SER A 355 10.38 7.40 12.78
N CYS A 356 10.74 7.58 14.05
CA CYS A 356 10.45 6.65 15.12
C CYS A 356 9.85 7.36 16.33
N ILE A 357 9.30 6.57 17.26
CA ILE A 357 8.69 7.05 18.51
C ILE A 357 9.74 7.10 19.62
N GLU A 358 10.55 6.05 19.75
CA GLU A 358 11.55 5.92 20.80
C GLU A 358 12.80 5.21 20.25
N ILE A 359 13.95 5.59 20.78
CA ILE A 359 15.22 4.89 20.57
C ILE A 359 15.88 4.71 21.93
N ASP A 360 16.31 3.50 22.26
CA ASP A 360 17.07 3.25 23.48
C ASP A 360 18.59 3.40 23.30
N LEU A 361 19.33 3.36 24.41
CA LEU A 361 20.79 3.51 24.42
C LEU A 361 21.54 2.37 23.70
N THR A 362 20.86 1.27 23.38
CA THR A 362 21.42 0.13 22.64
C THR A 362 21.12 0.22 21.15
N GLY A 363 20.41 1.26 20.70
CA GLY A 363 20.02 1.46 19.31
C GLY A 363 18.78 0.69 18.88
N GLN A 364 18.00 0.13 19.82
CA GLN A 364 16.69 -0.43 19.49
C GLN A 364 15.73 0.70 19.17
N ILE A 365 15.00 0.55 18.05
CA ILE A 365 14.07 1.55 17.54
C ILE A 365 12.64 1.03 17.73
N CYS A 366 11.79 1.81 18.39
CA CYS A 366 10.36 1.59 18.45
C CYS A 366 9.63 2.64 17.61
N ALA A 367 8.78 2.21 16.68
CA ALA A 367 8.06 3.11 15.76
C ALA A 367 6.56 2.80 15.65
N ASP A 368 6.08 1.71 16.24
CA ASP A 368 4.71 1.23 16.11
C ASP A 368 3.91 1.35 17.41
N SER A 369 4.54 1.48 18.59
CA SER A 369 3.84 1.58 19.86
C SER A 369 4.43 2.60 20.84
N ILE A 370 3.64 2.95 21.85
CA ILE A 370 4.07 3.67 23.05
C ILE A 370 3.78 2.76 24.23
N GLY A 371 4.80 2.07 24.74
CA GLY A 371 4.61 0.93 25.65
C GLY A 371 3.72 -0.13 25.01
N THR A 372 2.61 -0.48 25.66
CA THR A 372 1.63 -1.48 25.16
C THR A 372 0.55 -0.88 24.26
N ARG A 373 0.55 0.43 24.05
CA ARG A 373 -0.44 1.13 23.22
C ARG A 373 0.02 1.16 21.78
N ILE A 374 -0.66 0.40 20.92
CA ILE A 374 -0.37 0.36 19.48
C ILE A 374 -0.76 1.70 18.84
N PHE A 375 0.20 2.34 18.17
CA PHE A 375 0.05 3.63 17.51
C PHE A 375 0.09 3.50 15.98
N SER A 376 0.96 2.67 15.44
CA SER A 376 1.14 2.45 13.99
C SER A 376 1.55 1.00 13.76
N ASP A 377 2.19 0.72 12.63
CA ASP A 377 2.82 -0.56 12.35
C ASP A 377 4.31 -0.36 12.03
N ASN A 378 5.02 -1.46 11.90
CA ASN A 378 6.43 -1.52 11.60
C ASN A 378 6.69 -1.13 10.14
N ILE A 379 7.07 0.13 9.91
CA ILE A 379 7.51 0.64 8.60
C ILE A 379 8.94 0.13 8.38
N PHE A 380 9.07 -1.01 7.70
CA PHE A 380 10.27 -1.84 7.75
C PHE A 380 11.13 -1.80 6.48
N THR A 381 11.18 -0.68 5.76
CA THR A 381 12.29 -0.51 4.79
C THR A 381 13.65 -0.64 5.49
N THR A 382 13.71 -0.43 6.82
CA THR A 382 14.86 -0.44 7.74
C THR A 382 15.72 -1.71 7.82
N HIS A 383 15.19 -2.91 7.61
CA HIS A 383 16.04 -4.13 7.58
C HIS A 383 16.49 -4.51 6.18
N GLN A 384 15.90 -3.88 5.17
CA GLN A 384 15.98 -4.35 3.80
C GLN A 384 17.08 -3.69 2.99
N SER A 385 17.55 -2.47 3.31
CA SER A 385 18.73 -1.91 2.60
C SER A 385 20.08 -2.44 3.12
N LYS A 386 20.09 -3.24 4.20
CA LYS A 386 21.30 -3.80 4.82
C LYS A 386 21.99 -4.92 4.02
N TYR A 387 21.46 -5.31 2.86
CA TYR A 387 22.12 -6.34 2.05
C TYR A 387 23.29 -5.74 1.25
N PRO A 388 24.41 -6.47 1.13
CA PRO A 388 25.60 -5.99 0.44
C PRO A 388 25.32 -5.70 -1.05
N GLY A 389 25.57 -4.47 -1.49
CA GLY A 389 25.48 -4.04 -2.88
C GLY A 389 24.47 -2.92 -3.16
N SER A 390 23.51 -2.65 -2.25
CA SER A 390 22.70 -1.43 -2.30
C SER A 390 23.47 -0.23 -1.77
N GLY A 391 23.10 0.95 -2.27
CA GLY A 391 23.49 2.18 -1.61
C GLY A 391 23.03 2.26 -0.16
N ARG A 392 23.77 3.09 0.59
CA ARG A 392 23.83 3.20 2.04
C ARG A 392 22.65 4.02 2.58
N PHE A 393 22.37 3.82 3.88
CA PHE A 393 21.60 4.70 4.79
C PHE A 393 20.14 4.33 5.08
N HIS A 394 19.91 3.90 6.33
CA HIS A 394 18.64 4.01 7.04
C HIS A 394 18.77 5.09 8.10
N LEU A 395 17.87 6.06 8.08
CA LEU A 395 17.84 7.14 9.07
C LEU A 395 16.55 7.01 9.85
N ALA A 396 16.69 6.69 11.14
CA ALA A 396 15.65 6.91 12.12
C ALA A 396 15.94 8.24 12.82
N ALA A 397 14.99 9.17 12.75
CA ALA A 397 15.12 10.48 13.36
C ALA A 397 13.92 10.77 14.27
N LEU A 398 14.20 11.42 15.40
CA LEU A 398 13.24 11.79 16.42
C LEU A 398 13.64 13.14 17.05
N PRO A 399 12.68 14.04 17.35
CA PRO A 399 12.94 15.23 18.16
C PRO A 399 13.45 14.87 19.56
N PRO A 400 14.33 15.66 20.20
CA PRO A 400 14.76 15.38 21.56
C PRO A 400 13.58 15.39 22.55
N PRO A 401 13.66 14.66 23.68
CA PRO A 401 12.58 14.59 24.66
C PRO A 401 12.19 15.98 25.19
N GLY A 402 10.89 16.30 25.20
CA GLY A 402 10.37 17.58 25.69
C GLY A 402 10.46 17.83 27.21
N TYR A 403 11.17 16.97 27.95
CA TYR A 403 11.30 17.01 29.42
C TYR A 403 12.72 17.34 29.93
N LEU A 404 13.66 17.67 29.06
CA LEU A 404 15.03 17.98 29.49
C LEU A 404 15.20 19.48 29.74
N GLU A 405 15.77 19.80 30.90
CA GLU A 405 16.22 21.15 31.25
C GLU A 405 17.10 21.74 30.15
N PRO A 406 17.04 23.07 29.92
CA PRO A 406 17.72 23.75 28.80
C PRO A 406 19.25 23.57 28.73
N GLU A 407 19.86 22.93 29.73
CA GLU A 407 21.31 22.76 29.86
C GLU A 407 21.82 21.35 29.43
N LEU A 408 20.92 20.40 29.13
CA LEU A 408 21.27 19.08 28.56
C LEU A 408 20.85 19.00 27.09
N SER A 409 21.63 19.58 26.20
CA SER A 409 21.44 19.44 24.76
C SER A 409 21.79 18.02 24.29
N LEU A 410 20.83 17.09 24.34
CA LEU A 410 20.92 15.92 23.46
C LEU A 410 20.82 16.44 22.02
N GLN A 411 21.93 16.31 21.30
CA GLN A 411 21.97 16.56 19.85
C GLN A 411 20.94 15.67 19.16
N ASP A 412 20.33 16.18 18.10
CA ASP A 412 19.39 15.46 17.24
C ASP A 412 19.90 14.03 16.99
N VAL A 413 19.12 13.01 17.39
CA VAL A 413 19.55 11.61 17.24
C VAL A 413 19.22 11.18 15.81
N VAL A 414 20.25 11.19 14.97
CA VAL A 414 20.23 10.55 13.65
C VAL A 414 21.08 9.30 13.76
N ILE A 415 20.45 8.13 13.79
CA ILE A 415 21.21 6.87 13.81
C ILE A 415 21.57 6.50 12.38
N ASP A 416 22.88 6.54 12.10
CA ASP A 416 23.46 5.86 10.96
C ASP A 416 23.75 4.40 11.32
N THR A 417 22.94 3.50 10.77
CA THR A 417 23.06 2.05 11.05
C THR A 417 24.29 1.40 10.42
N ASP A 418 25.07 2.10 9.58
CA ASP A 418 26.29 1.57 8.98
C ASP A 418 27.48 1.58 9.94
N SER A 419 27.45 2.43 10.98
CA SER A 419 28.55 2.60 11.95
C SER A 419 28.65 1.49 13.01
N TRP A 420 27.76 0.50 12.97
CA TRP A 420 27.63 -0.58 13.96
C TRP A 420 28.05 -1.98 13.44
N VAL A 421 28.69 -2.06 12.27
CA VAL A 421 29.25 -3.33 11.74
C VAL A 421 30.77 -3.34 11.80
#